data_AF-A0A2V7S8J5-F1
#
_entry.id   AF-A0A2V7S8J5-F1
#
_cell.length_a   1.000
_cell.length_b   1.000
_cell.length_c   1.000
_cell.angle_alpha   90.00
_cell.angle_beta   90.00
_cell.angle_gamma   90.00
#
_symmetry.space_group_name_H-M   'P 1'
#
loop_
_entity.id
_entity.type
_entity.pdbx_description
1 polymer ?
#
loop_
_entity_poly.entity_id
_entity_poly.type
_entity_poly.pdbx_seq_one_letter_code
_entity_poly.pdbx_strand_id
1 'polypeptide(L)'
;MGPADGVPARGRAGWFLRRRARRFPGHSRLQRPRGRHSPLRCRRRARHPAAPGRPILDDALRDAPGREPLGLLGGHARARATHDVPLAGESGAELLIDTGPGTPSNRRGFFRQTIGRLVREVAARTEQRVAPVRYFRPPGALPELGFLAACTRCGACIDVCPVHAIIKAPPSAGLAAGTPHLEPAVQACVVCPDMPCARACPTGALVLPADGWASIAMGRLELDPGRCITFQGASCGVCARACPVGERALALDAAGHPVLKPEGCVGCGVCVTACVTIPSSLKLSLS
;
A
#
# COMPACT_ATOMS: atom_id res chain seq x y z
N MET A 1 -44.29 60.60 11.81
CA MET A 1 -44.96 59.29 11.92
C MET A 1 -44.00 58.31 12.59
N GLY A 2 -44.36 57.85 13.79
CA GLY A 2 -43.93 56.59 14.42
C GLY A 2 -42.46 56.39 14.81
N PRO A 3 -42.12 56.40 16.12
CA PRO A 3 -40.82 56.02 16.67
C PRO A 3 -40.82 54.60 17.30
N ALA A 4 -39.61 54.04 17.44
CA ALA A 4 -38.99 53.37 18.60
C ALA A 4 -39.64 52.17 19.36
N ASP A 5 -38.74 51.24 19.71
CA ASP A 5 -38.58 50.45 20.94
C ASP A 5 -39.51 49.26 21.30
N GLY A 6 -38.87 48.17 21.80
CA GLY A 6 -39.49 47.27 22.79
C GLY A 6 -39.20 45.76 22.69
N VAL A 7 -38.13 45.28 23.33
CA VAL A 7 -37.97 43.91 23.90
C VAL A 7 -38.66 43.94 25.30
N PRO A 8 -39.33 42.91 25.90
CA PRO A 8 -38.78 41.56 26.20
C PRO A 8 -39.78 40.39 26.45
N ALA A 9 -39.21 39.25 26.89
CA ALA A 9 -39.69 38.33 27.94
C ALA A 9 -40.26 36.94 27.58
N ARG A 10 -39.37 35.94 27.72
CA ARG A 10 -39.46 34.69 28.52
C ARG A 10 -40.85 34.18 28.93
N GLY A 11 -41.13 32.92 28.59
CA GLY A 11 -42.11 32.06 29.29
C GLY A 11 -41.68 30.60 29.27
N ARG A 12 -41.29 30.06 30.43
CA ARG A 12 -41.02 28.65 30.70
C ARG A 12 -42.32 27.94 31.10
N ALA A 13 -42.49 26.69 30.67
CA ALA A 13 -43.11 25.54 31.37
C ALA A 13 -43.56 24.53 30.29
N GLY A 14 -43.13 23.27 30.24
CA GLY A 14 -42.87 22.36 31.35
C GLY A 14 -44.16 21.61 31.70
N TRP A 15 -44.60 20.69 30.84
CA TRP A 15 -45.66 19.73 31.16
C TRP A 15 -45.14 18.30 31.14
N PHE A 16 -45.08 17.75 32.34
CA PHE A 16 -44.77 16.37 32.68
C PHE A 16 -45.92 15.41 32.29
N LEU A 17 -45.51 14.17 31.95
CA LEU A 17 -46.18 12.89 32.17
C LEU A 17 -47.60 12.66 31.61
N ARG A 18 -47.71 11.61 30.78
CA ARG A 18 -48.42 10.38 31.20
C ARG A 18 -48.02 9.19 30.33
N ARG A 19 -47.45 8.18 30.99
CA ARG A 19 -47.39 6.79 30.53
C ARG A 19 -48.82 6.25 30.39
N ARG A 20 -49.08 5.47 29.35
CA ARG A 20 -49.92 4.27 29.45
C ARG A 20 -49.59 3.29 28.32
N ALA A 21 -48.98 2.19 28.73
CA ALA A 21 -48.91 0.96 27.97
C ALA A 21 -50.32 0.40 27.75
N ARG A 22 -50.58 -0.14 26.57
CA ARG A 22 -51.52 -1.25 26.38
C ARG A 22 -50.87 -2.27 25.45
N ARG A 23 -50.96 -3.52 25.88
CA ARG A 23 -50.36 -4.73 25.31
C ARG A 23 -51.51 -5.66 24.91
N PHE A 24 -51.28 -6.44 23.84
CA PHE A 24 -51.97 -7.67 23.38
C PHE A 24 -53.32 -7.56 22.64
N PRO A 25 -53.74 -8.60 21.86
CA PRO A 25 -53.04 -9.77 21.24
C PRO A 25 -53.28 -9.79 19.69
N GLY A 26 -52.59 -10.54 18.82
CA GLY A 26 -52.54 -12.00 18.68
C GLY A 26 -52.79 -12.40 17.19
N HIS A 27 -51.81 -13.10 16.61
CA HIS A 27 -51.84 -14.01 15.44
C HIS A 27 -52.80 -13.80 14.24
N SER A 28 -52.21 -13.59 13.06
CA SER A 28 -52.69 -14.20 11.81
C SER A 28 -51.51 -14.60 10.91
N ARG A 29 -51.50 -15.88 10.54
CA ARG A 29 -50.51 -16.54 9.68
C ARG A 29 -50.63 -16.07 8.22
N LEU A 30 -49.48 -16.13 7.53
CA LEU A 30 -49.30 -16.45 6.11
C LEU A 30 -49.95 -15.53 5.06
N GLN A 31 -49.10 -14.78 4.34
CA GLN A 31 -48.95 -14.94 2.88
C GLN A 31 -47.64 -14.30 2.39
N ARG A 32 -46.78 -15.14 1.79
CA ARG A 32 -45.55 -14.75 1.08
C ARG A 32 -45.93 -13.98 -0.20
N PRO A 33 -45.38 -12.79 -0.49
CA PRO A 33 -45.48 -12.22 -1.82
C PRO A 33 -44.62 -13.05 -2.78
N ARG A 34 -45.31 -13.71 -3.72
CA ARG A 34 -44.71 -14.41 -4.87
C ARG A 34 -43.87 -13.42 -5.67
N GLY A 35 -42.63 -13.83 -5.94
CA GLY A 35 -41.72 -13.11 -6.83
C GLY A 35 -42.35 -12.91 -8.21
N ARG A 36 -42.33 -11.66 -8.68
CA ARG A 36 -42.43 -11.37 -10.11
C ARG A 36 -41.02 -11.39 -10.67
N HIS A 37 -40.56 -12.57 -11.06
CA HIS A 37 -39.42 -12.67 -11.96
C HIS A 37 -39.87 -12.16 -13.34
N SER A 38 -39.47 -10.93 -13.65
CA SER A 38 -39.53 -10.43 -15.02
C SER A 38 -38.46 -11.20 -15.83
N PRO A 39 -38.79 -11.88 -16.92
CA PRO A 39 -37.80 -12.54 -17.75
C PRO A 39 -37.09 -11.47 -18.58
N LEU A 40 -36.01 -10.91 -18.03
CA LEU A 40 -35.02 -10.23 -18.86
C LEU A 40 -34.40 -11.29 -19.77
N ARG A 41 -34.87 -11.32 -21.01
CA ARG A 41 -34.28 -12.07 -22.13
C ARG A 41 -32.76 -11.87 -22.09
N CYS A 42 -32.04 -12.93 -21.70
CA CYS A 42 -30.66 -13.13 -22.13
C CYS A 42 -30.63 -13.08 -23.66
N ARG A 43 -30.37 -11.90 -24.23
CA ARG A 43 -29.88 -11.82 -25.60
C ARG A 43 -28.57 -12.61 -25.60
N ARG A 44 -28.62 -13.81 -26.18
CA ARG A 44 -27.46 -14.58 -26.61
C ARG A 44 -26.47 -13.59 -27.25
N ARG A 45 -25.36 -13.30 -26.58
CA ARG A 45 -24.23 -12.68 -27.26
C ARG A 45 -23.82 -13.65 -28.34
N ALA A 46 -23.82 -13.15 -29.57
CA ALA A 46 -23.32 -13.85 -30.73
C ALA A 46 -21.92 -14.41 -30.41
N ARG A 47 -21.70 -15.67 -30.77
CA ARG A 47 -20.37 -16.26 -30.80
C ARG A 47 -19.52 -15.40 -31.74
N HIS A 48 -18.47 -14.76 -31.21
CA HIS A 48 -17.44 -14.17 -32.04
C HIS A 48 -16.80 -15.28 -32.88
N PRO A 49 -16.56 -15.07 -34.19
CA PRO A 49 -15.80 -16.02 -34.99
C PRO A 49 -14.35 -16.08 -34.48
N ALA A 50 -13.83 -17.30 -34.43
CA ALA A 50 -12.44 -17.59 -34.11
C ALA A 50 -11.49 -16.81 -35.01
N ALA A 51 -10.45 -16.20 -34.41
CA ALA A 51 -9.36 -15.59 -35.15
C ALA A 51 -8.63 -16.67 -35.99
N PRO A 52 -8.23 -16.37 -37.24
CA PRO A 52 -7.50 -17.32 -38.08
C PRO A 52 -6.08 -17.54 -37.55
N GLY A 53 -5.63 -18.80 -37.66
CA GLY A 53 -4.40 -19.32 -37.11
C GLY A 53 -3.13 -18.60 -37.59
N ARG A 54 -2.16 -18.52 -36.68
CA ARG A 54 -0.77 -18.17 -37.00
C ARG A 54 -0.11 -19.39 -37.65
N PRO A 55 0.52 -19.25 -38.83
CA PRO A 55 1.31 -20.33 -39.39
C PRO A 55 2.60 -20.51 -38.59
N ILE A 56 2.91 -21.79 -38.40
CA ILE A 56 4.15 -22.36 -37.88
C ILE A 56 5.30 -21.89 -38.77
N LEU A 57 6.34 -21.32 -38.18
CA LEU A 57 7.62 -21.07 -38.85
C LEU A 57 8.68 -21.93 -38.15
N ASP A 58 8.70 -23.20 -38.53
CA ASP A 58 9.89 -24.03 -38.44
C ASP A 58 10.63 -23.96 -39.79
N ASP A 59 11.95 -24.15 -39.72
CA ASP A 59 12.92 -24.26 -40.83
C ASP A 59 13.50 -22.97 -41.43
N ALA A 60 14.49 -22.40 -40.72
CA ALA A 60 15.64 -21.73 -41.35
C ALA A 60 16.86 -21.63 -40.42
N LEU A 61 17.46 -22.77 -40.05
CA LEU A 61 18.90 -22.83 -39.75
C LEU A 61 19.42 -24.26 -39.87
N ARG A 62 19.51 -24.74 -41.12
CA ARG A 62 20.25 -25.94 -41.47
C ARG A 62 21.19 -25.54 -42.60
N ASP A 63 22.42 -25.18 -42.23
CA ASP A 63 23.66 -25.36 -43.00
C ASP A 63 24.78 -24.44 -42.48
N ALA A 64 25.56 -24.95 -41.52
CA ALA A 64 26.99 -24.66 -41.41
C ALA A 64 27.69 -25.79 -40.63
N PRO A 65 28.76 -26.40 -41.18
CA PRO A 65 29.35 -27.63 -40.67
C PRO A 65 30.45 -27.40 -39.62
N GLY A 66 30.46 -28.27 -38.61
CA GLY A 66 31.60 -29.15 -38.34
C GLY A 66 32.84 -28.62 -37.58
N ARG A 67 32.97 -29.17 -36.35
CA ARG A 67 34.18 -29.79 -35.74
C ARG A 67 35.10 -28.98 -34.79
N GLU A 68 34.91 -29.23 -33.48
CA GLU A 68 35.72 -30.13 -32.61
C GLU A 68 37.19 -29.76 -32.22
N PRO A 69 37.74 -30.34 -31.12
CA PRO A 69 38.07 -29.59 -29.91
C PRO A 69 39.57 -29.69 -29.54
N LEU A 70 40.00 -28.92 -28.54
CA LEU A 70 41.26 -29.17 -27.84
C LEU A 70 41.06 -29.03 -26.33
N GLY A 71 41.36 -30.13 -25.63
CA GLY A 71 41.17 -30.29 -24.20
C GLY A 71 42.36 -29.84 -23.35
N LEU A 72 42.06 -29.86 -22.04
CA LEU A 72 42.86 -30.35 -20.92
C LEU A 72 44.34 -29.97 -20.83
N LEU A 73 44.68 -29.29 -19.73
CA LEU A 73 45.77 -29.50 -18.76
C LEU A 73 45.61 -28.34 -17.75
N GLY A 74 45.63 -28.46 -16.43
CA GLY A 74 45.95 -29.48 -15.45
C GLY A 74 46.03 -28.72 -14.12
N GLY A 75 45.43 -29.25 -13.05
CA GLY A 75 45.31 -28.53 -11.77
C GLY A 75 46.56 -28.59 -10.90
N HIS A 76 46.56 -27.83 -9.80
CA HIS A 76 47.16 -28.25 -8.54
C HIS A 76 46.49 -27.59 -7.32
N ALA A 77 46.39 -28.41 -6.29
CA ALA A 77 45.65 -28.23 -5.05
C ALA A 77 46.37 -27.36 -4.01
N ARG A 78 45.59 -26.82 -3.07
CA ARG A 78 45.89 -26.59 -1.63
C ARG A 78 44.72 -25.78 -1.06
N ALA A 79 44.23 -25.93 0.16
CA ALA A 79 44.31 -26.94 1.21
C ALA A 79 43.13 -26.60 2.15
N ARG A 80 42.56 -27.60 2.82
CA ARG A 80 41.62 -27.39 3.92
C ARG A 80 42.36 -26.67 5.07
N ALA A 81 41.76 -25.64 5.64
CA ALA A 81 42.08 -25.18 6.98
C ALA A 81 40.78 -25.05 7.78
N THR A 82 40.73 -25.85 8.82
CA THR A 82 39.74 -25.93 9.89
C THR A 82 39.78 -24.68 10.79
N HIS A 83 38.62 -24.42 11.41
CA HIS A 83 38.40 -23.77 12.72
C HIS A 83 39.40 -22.71 13.21
N ASP A 84 38.90 -21.50 13.49
CA ASP A 84 38.76 -21.06 14.88
C ASP A 84 37.84 -19.84 15.02
N VAL A 85 36.99 -19.92 16.04
CA VAL A 85 36.05 -18.89 16.49
C VAL A 85 36.80 -17.97 17.46
N PRO A 86 36.88 -16.64 17.22
CA PRO A 86 37.38 -15.73 18.25
C PRO A 86 36.24 -15.36 19.20
N LEU A 87 36.34 -15.82 20.45
CA LEU A 87 35.62 -15.29 21.59
C LEU A 87 36.37 -14.05 22.14
N ALA A 88 35.59 -13.01 22.40
CA ALA A 88 35.79 -11.92 23.37
C ALA A 88 37.10 -11.09 23.32
N GLY A 89 36.93 -9.81 22.97
CA GLY A 89 37.84 -8.71 23.31
C GLY A 89 37.01 -7.48 23.64
N GLU A 90 37.22 -6.92 24.83
CA GLU A 90 36.34 -6.01 25.52
C GLU A 90 36.45 -4.53 25.08
N SER A 91 35.33 -3.83 25.28
CA SER A 91 35.20 -2.43 25.75
C SER A 91 36.12 -1.33 25.20
N GLY A 92 35.54 -0.54 24.29
CA GLY A 92 36.02 0.79 23.92
C GLY A 92 34.94 1.67 23.32
N ALA A 93 33.69 1.57 23.82
CA ALA A 93 32.66 2.55 23.49
C ALA A 93 32.82 3.75 24.43
N GLU A 94 33.68 4.68 24.03
CA GLU A 94 33.74 6.01 24.61
C GLU A 94 32.36 6.67 24.39
N LEU A 95 31.54 6.61 25.44
CA LEU A 95 30.27 7.29 25.57
C LEU A 95 30.55 8.80 25.60
N LEU A 96 30.67 9.39 24.42
CA LEU A 96 30.52 10.84 24.28
C LEU A 96 29.04 11.17 24.56
N ILE A 97 28.79 11.55 25.82
CA ILE A 97 27.53 12.12 26.26
C ILE A 97 27.45 13.53 25.68
N ASP A 98 26.82 13.64 24.51
CA ASP A 98 26.47 14.91 23.90
C ASP A 98 25.46 15.64 24.80
N THR A 99 25.94 16.67 25.50
CA THR A 99 25.16 17.50 26.42
C THR A 99 24.65 18.74 25.69
N GLY A 100 23.77 18.52 24.70
CA GLY A 100 22.96 19.58 24.08
C GLY A 100 21.82 20.07 25.00
N PRO A 101 21.34 21.32 24.84
CA PRO A 101 20.59 22.04 25.87
C PRO A 101 19.15 21.52 25.98
N GLY A 102 18.91 20.70 27.01
CA GLY A 102 17.59 20.16 27.33
C GLY A 102 17.64 19.04 28.36
N THR A 103 18.48 19.17 29.39
CA THR A 103 18.71 18.13 30.41
C THR A 103 17.49 18.01 31.34
N PRO A 104 16.75 16.87 31.36
CA PRO A 104 15.75 16.66 32.39
C PRO A 104 16.49 16.32 33.69
N SER A 105 16.47 17.24 34.65
CA SER A 105 17.15 17.15 35.96
C SER A 105 16.57 16.10 36.94
N ASN A 106 15.86 15.07 36.44
CA ASN A 106 15.15 14.11 37.28
C ASN A 106 15.49 12.66 36.89
N ARG A 107 15.87 11.85 37.89
CA ARG A 107 16.08 10.38 37.75
C ARG A 107 14.87 9.68 37.14
N ARG A 108 13.64 10.16 37.42
CA ARG A 108 12.41 9.66 36.79
C ARG A 108 12.32 10.00 35.30
N GLY A 109 12.86 11.14 34.87
CA GLY A 109 12.91 11.56 33.46
C GLY A 109 13.85 10.66 32.65
N PHE A 110 15.05 10.43 33.17
CA PHE A 110 16.01 9.50 32.58
C PHE A 110 15.44 8.08 32.50
N PHE A 111 14.88 7.55 33.60
CA PHE A 111 14.33 6.18 33.62
C PHE A 111 13.15 6.01 32.64
N ARG A 112 12.26 7.00 32.51
CA ARG A 112 11.17 6.98 31.52
C ARG A 112 11.67 7.06 30.09
N GLN A 113 12.71 7.85 29.83
CA GLN A 113 13.32 7.91 28.49
C GLN A 113 14.02 6.60 28.14
N THR A 114 14.77 6.01 29.07
CA THR A 114 15.48 4.73 28.86
C THR A 114 14.51 3.57 28.69
N ILE A 115 13.51 3.42 29.58
CA ILE A 115 12.44 2.42 29.42
C ILE A 115 11.66 2.66 28.13
N GLY A 116 11.32 3.91 27.82
CA GLY A 116 10.59 4.25 26.59
C GLY A 116 11.37 3.87 25.33
N ARG A 117 12.71 4.03 25.35
CA ARG A 117 13.58 3.59 24.25
C ARG A 117 13.61 2.06 24.16
N LEU A 118 13.75 1.37 25.29
CA LEU A 118 13.74 -0.10 25.36
C LEU A 118 12.41 -0.69 24.86
N VAL A 119 11.27 -0.12 25.26
CA VAL A 119 9.93 -0.55 24.82
C VAL A 119 9.76 -0.36 23.32
N ARG A 120 10.17 0.79 22.76
CA ARG A 120 10.12 1.03 21.31
C ARG A 120 10.99 0.03 20.55
N GLU A 121 12.17 -0.27 21.07
CA GLU A 121 13.09 -1.21 20.42
C GLU A 121 12.57 -2.66 20.48
N VAL A 122 12.00 -3.08 21.61
CA VAL A 122 11.34 -4.39 21.75
C VAL A 122 10.12 -4.48 20.83
N ALA A 123 9.30 -3.42 20.71
CA ALA A 123 8.17 -3.38 19.79
C ALA A 123 8.62 -3.54 18.32
N ALA A 124 9.62 -2.77 17.89
CA ALA A 124 10.18 -2.86 16.54
C ALA A 124 10.76 -4.26 16.23
N ARG A 125 11.48 -4.86 17.18
CA ARG A 125 12.01 -6.24 17.04
C ARG A 125 10.90 -7.29 17.00
N THR A 126 9.82 -7.08 17.74
CA THR A 126 8.67 -8.01 17.77
C THR A 126 7.93 -7.97 16.44
N GLU A 127 7.68 -6.77 15.88
CA GLU A 127 7.08 -6.61 14.55
C GLU A 127 7.87 -7.36 13.47
N GLN A 128 9.20 -7.26 13.47
CA GLN A 128 10.06 -7.94 12.48
C GLN A 128 9.98 -9.47 12.54
N ARG A 129 9.78 -10.05 13.72
CA ARG A 129 9.67 -11.51 13.89
C ARG A 129 8.28 -12.03 13.54
N VAL A 130 7.26 -11.22 13.75
CA VAL A 130 5.84 -11.60 13.66
C VAL A 130 5.31 -11.48 12.23
N ALA A 131 5.83 -10.55 11.42
CA ALA A 131 5.48 -10.39 10.01
C ALA A 131 6.74 -10.16 9.15
N PRO A 132 7.49 -11.23 8.79
CA PRO A 132 8.75 -11.08 8.05
C PRO A 132 8.54 -10.63 6.59
N VAL A 133 7.38 -10.95 6.01
CA VAL A 133 7.01 -10.50 4.66
C VAL A 133 6.15 -9.26 4.79
N ARG A 134 6.71 -8.11 4.39
CA ARG A 134 5.97 -6.85 4.30
C ARG A 134 5.35 -6.71 2.93
N TYR A 135 4.12 -6.22 2.90
CA TYR A 135 3.33 -6.02 1.69
C TYR A 135 2.99 -4.53 1.53
N PHE A 136 2.81 -4.07 0.30
CA PHE A 136 2.26 -2.73 0.06
C PHE A 136 0.80 -2.73 0.53
N ARG A 137 0.49 -1.95 1.56
CA ARG A 137 -0.87 -1.89 2.08
C ARG A 137 -1.73 -0.92 1.27
N PRO A 138 -3.06 -1.15 1.19
CA PRO A 138 -3.98 -0.20 0.58
C PRO A 138 -3.90 1.17 1.28
N PRO A 139 -4.35 2.25 0.60
CA PRO A 139 -4.28 3.59 1.17
C PRO A 139 -5.11 3.67 2.47
N GLY A 140 -4.55 4.38 3.45
CA GLY A 140 -5.17 4.57 4.77
C GLY A 140 -4.89 3.44 5.77
N ALA A 141 -4.08 2.45 5.42
CA ALA A 141 -3.75 1.38 6.35
C ALA A 141 -3.11 1.89 7.65
N LEU A 142 -3.57 1.35 8.77
CA LEU A 142 -2.88 1.47 10.05
C LEU A 142 -1.44 0.92 9.95
N PRO A 143 -0.56 1.28 10.89
CA PRO A 143 0.73 0.60 11.05
C PRO A 143 0.55 -0.92 11.10
N GLU A 144 1.50 -1.65 10.51
CA GLU A 144 1.34 -3.08 10.17
C GLU A 144 0.70 -3.92 11.28
N LEU A 145 1.18 -3.82 12.52
CA LEU A 145 0.63 -4.59 13.64
C LEU A 145 -0.82 -4.21 13.95
N GLY A 146 -1.15 -2.91 13.96
CA GLY A 146 -2.51 -2.42 14.16
C GLY A 146 -3.43 -2.81 13.00
N PHE A 147 -2.93 -2.76 11.77
CA PHE A 147 -3.66 -3.21 10.59
C PHE A 147 -3.98 -4.72 10.66
N LEU A 148 -2.99 -5.57 10.99
CA LEU A 148 -3.18 -7.01 11.11
C LEU A 148 -4.17 -7.38 12.22
N ALA A 149 -4.19 -6.62 13.32
CA ALA A 149 -5.13 -6.79 14.42
C ALA A 149 -6.56 -6.32 14.06
N ALA A 150 -6.69 -5.21 13.35
CA ALA A 150 -8.00 -4.63 13.01
C ALA A 150 -8.64 -5.27 11.76
N CYS A 151 -7.84 -5.83 10.84
CA CYS A 151 -8.34 -6.37 9.58
C CYS A 151 -9.07 -7.71 9.78
N THR A 152 -10.37 -7.73 9.49
CA THR A 152 -11.20 -8.95 9.53
C THR A 152 -11.12 -9.79 8.27
N ARG A 153 -10.33 -9.39 7.27
CA ARG A 153 -10.18 -10.10 5.97
C ARG A 153 -11.50 -10.23 5.20
N CYS A 154 -12.46 -9.33 5.46
CA CYS A 154 -13.80 -9.38 4.87
C CYS A 154 -13.83 -9.17 3.34
N GLY A 155 -12.83 -8.48 2.77
CA GLY A 155 -12.75 -8.24 1.33
C GLY A 155 -13.48 -6.98 0.84
N ALA A 156 -14.19 -6.25 1.70
CA ALA A 156 -14.97 -5.07 1.27
C ALA A 156 -14.15 -4.03 0.49
N CYS A 157 -12.89 -3.79 0.88
CA CYS A 157 -12.00 -2.87 0.15
C CYS A 157 -11.59 -3.38 -1.25
N ILE A 158 -11.53 -4.71 -1.44
CA ILE A 158 -11.21 -5.35 -2.72
C ILE A 158 -12.37 -5.15 -3.69
N ASP A 159 -13.59 -5.42 -3.22
CA ASP A 159 -14.81 -5.38 -4.04
C ASP A 159 -15.11 -3.98 -4.59
N VAL A 160 -14.78 -2.94 -3.82
CA VAL A 160 -15.02 -1.53 -4.20
C VAL A 160 -13.85 -0.89 -4.97
N CYS A 161 -12.74 -1.59 -5.18
CA CYS A 161 -11.59 -1.05 -5.90
C CYS A 161 -11.88 -1.04 -7.41
N PRO A 162 -12.01 0.14 -8.06
CA PRO A 162 -12.46 0.21 -9.45
C PRO A 162 -11.45 -0.35 -10.46
N VAL A 163 -10.17 -0.42 -10.08
CA VAL A 163 -9.08 -0.92 -10.92
C VAL A 163 -8.56 -2.30 -10.46
N HIS A 164 -9.22 -2.91 -9.47
CA HIS A 164 -8.83 -4.21 -8.91
C HIS A 164 -7.35 -4.29 -8.49
N ALA A 165 -6.79 -3.19 -7.98
CA ALA A 165 -5.39 -3.14 -7.52
C ALA A 165 -5.17 -3.87 -6.18
N ILE A 166 -6.24 -4.07 -5.40
CA ILE A 166 -6.16 -4.70 -4.09
C ILE A 166 -6.44 -6.20 -4.23
N ILE A 167 -5.51 -7.01 -3.78
CA ILE A 167 -5.59 -8.48 -3.79
C ILE A 167 -5.34 -9.06 -2.40
N LYS A 168 -5.76 -10.31 -2.17
CA LYS A 168 -5.51 -11.00 -0.90
C LYS A 168 -4.10 -11.52 -0.84
N ALA A 169 -3.42 -11.28 0.28
CA ALA A 169 -2.14 -11.89 0.56
C ALA A 169 -2.27 -13.43 0.60
N PRO A 170 -1.28 -14.16 0.05
CA PRO A 170 -1.37 -15.61 -0.09
C PRO A 170 -1.40 -16.32 1.27
N PRO A 171 -1.82 -17.60 1.34
CA PRO A 171 -1.78 -18.38 2.57
C PRO A 171 -0.38 -18.49 3.18
N SER A 172 0.67 -18.39 2.37
CA SER A 172 2.08 -18.39 2.80
C SER A 172 2.51 -17.09 3.51
N ALA A 173 1.68 -16.06 3.54
CA ALA A 173 1.97 -14.76 4.13
C ALA A 173 1.94 -14.74 5.68
N GLY A 174 1.83 -15.90 6.33
CA GLY A 174 1.75 -16.00 7.79
C GLY A 174 0.56 -15.23 8.36
N LEU A 175 0.80 -14.33 9.31
CA LEU A 175 -0.27 -13.52 9.93
C LEU A 175 -0.95 -12.56 8.96
N ALA A 176 -0.25 -12.16 7.89
CA ALA A 176 -0.81 -11.36 6.82
C ALA A 176 -1.71 -12.16 5.87
N ALA A 177 -1.78 -13.49 5.97
CA ALA A 177 -2.60 -14.31 5.07
C ALA A 177 -4.05 -13.82 5.01
N GLY A 178 -4.56 -13.68 3.77
CA GLY A 178 -5.92 -13.21 3.49
C GLY A 178 -6.16 -11.71 3.71
N THR A 179 -5.17 -10.96 4.23
CA THR A 179 -5.28 -9.51 4.37
C THR A 179 -5.09 -8.82 3.00
N PRO A 180 -5.69 -7.65 2.77
CA PRO A 180 -5.55 -6.94 1.51
C PRO A 180 -4.16 -6.33 1.36
N HIS A 181 -3.62 -6.39 0.15
CA HIS A 181 -2.37 -5.77 -0.25
C HIS A 181 -2.40 -5.35 -1.72
N LEU A 182 -1.38 -4.61 -2.13
CA LEU A 182 -1.14 -4.14 -3.50
C LEU A 182 0.12 -4.81 -4.07
N GLU A 183 0.14 -4.95 -5.39
CA GLU A 183 1.34 -5.21 -6.17
C GLU A 183 1.51 -4.06 -7.18
N PRO A 184 2.12 -2.92 -6.76
CA PRO A 184 2.11 -1.69 -7.55
C PRO A 184 2.79 -1.79 -8.93
N ALA A 185 3.67 -2.78 -9.10
CA ALA A 185 4.32 -3.07 -10.39
C ALA A 185 3.44 -3.87 -11.36
N VAL A 186 2.38 -4.53 -10.88
CA VAL A 186 1.43 -5.33 -11.68
C VAL A 186 0.16 -4.54 -11.95
N GLN A 187 -0.49 -4.05 -10.89
CA GLN A 187 -1.67 -3.19 -10.98
C GLN A 187 -1.54 -2.06 -9.96
N ALA A 188 -1.34 -0.85 -10.45
CA ALA A 188 -1.12 0.31 -9.62
C ALA A 188 -2.43 0.82 -9.00
N CYS A 189 -2.33 1.42 -7.81
CA CYS A 189 -3.43 2.20 -7.27
C CYS A 189 -3.58 3.49 -8.08
N VAL A 190 -4.78 3.80 -8.57
CA VAL A 190 -5.02 5.02 -9.38
C VAL A 190 -5.37 6.26 -8.55
N VAL A 191 -5.13 6.23 -7.24
CA VAL A 191 -5.31 7.38 -6.34
C VAL A 191 -6.72 7.98 -6.47
N CYS A 192 -7.74 7.13 -6.29
CA CYS A 192 -9.14 7.56 -6.39
C CYS A 192 -9.39 8.76 -5.45
N PRO A 193 -9.97 9.88 -5.91
CA PRO A 193 -10.19 11.08 -5.08
C PRO A 193 -10.91 10.78 -3.77
N ASP A 194 -11.77 9.79 -3.86
CA ASP A 194 -12.74 9.39 -2.88
C ASP A 194 -12.28 8.23 -1.95
N MET A 195 -11.15 7.57 -2.25
CA MET A 195 -10.65 6.42 -1.48
C MET A 195 -11.76 5.42 -1.07
N PRO A 196 -12.53 4.85 -2.03
CA PRO A 196 -13.65 3.97 -1.72
C PRO A 196 -13.23 2.76 -0.87
N CYS A 197 -12.00 2.27 -1.04
CA CYS A 197 -11.43 1.18 -0.24
C CYS A 197 -11.33 1.51 1.25
N ALA A 198 -10.91 2.72 1.62
CA ALA A 198 -10.84 3.14 3.02
C ALA A 198 -12.25 3.35 3.59
N ARG A 199 -13.15 3.99 2.85
CA ARG A 199 -14.55 4.20 3.27
C ARG A 199 -15.34 2.91 3.46
N ALA A 200 -15.05 1.89 2.67
CA ALA A 200 -15.70 0.59 2.77
C ALA A 200 -15.18 -0.27 3.94
N CYS A 201 -14.10 0.14 4.63
CA CYS A 201 -13.52 -0.64 5.71
C CYS A 201 -14.36 -0.52 6.99
N PRO A 202 -15.04 -1.60 7.45
CA PRO A 202 -15.94 -1.51 8.59
C PRO A 202 -15.21 -1.47 9.94
N THR A 203 -13.94 -1.89 9.99
CA THR A 203 -13.18 -2.03 11.24
C THR A 203 -12.19 -0.92 11.50
N GLY A 204 -12.03 0.02 10.55
CA GLY A 204 -11.00 1.05 10.63
C GLY A 204 -9.57 0.53 10.43
N ALA A 205 -9.39 -0.67 9.88
CA ALA A 205 -8.06 -1.14 9.45
C ALA A 205 -7.49 -0.25 8.33
N LEU A 206 -8.37 0.27 7.47
CA LEU A 206 -8.09 1.36 6.55
C LEU A 206 -8.88 2.59 7.03
N VAL A 207 -8.18 3.70 7.26
CA VAL A 207 -8.72 4.96 7.74
C VAL A 207 -8.70 5.97 6.59
N LEU A 208 -9.80 6.72 6.43
CA LEU A 208 -9.82 7.88 5.54
C LEU A 208 -9.26 9.09 6.31
N PRO A 209 -8.08 9.62 5.96
CA PRO A 209 -7.53 10.79 6.64
C PRO A 209 -8.35 12.04 6.35
N ALA A 210 -8.39 12.97 7.31
CA ALA A 210 -9.13 14.23 7.18
C ALA A 210 -8.56 15.13 6.07
N ASP A 211 -7.26 15.07 5.84
CA ASP A 211 -6.51 15.74 4.78
C ASP A 211 -6.40 14.91 3.49
N GLY A 212 -7.17 13.83 3.40
CA GLY A 212 -7.26 12.98 2.22
C GLY A 212 -5.92 12.32 1.89
N TRP A 213 -5.43 12.55 0.67
CA TRP A 213 -4.20 11.92 0.17
C TRP A 213 -2.91 12.54 0.71
N ALA A 214 -2.98 13.70 1.37
CA ALA A 214 -1.78 14.42 1.83
C ALA A 214 -0.99 13.65 2.90
N SER A 215 -1.67 12.87 3.76
CA SER A 215 -1.04 12.03 4.78
C SER A 215 -0.79 10.58 4.34
N ILE A 216 -1.06 10.21 3.09
CA ILE A 216 -0.97 8.82 2.63
C ILE A 216 0.41 8.56 2.03
N ALA A 217 1.12 7.58 2.59
CA ALA A 217 2.34 7.02 2.02
C ALA A 217 2.24 5.49 2.00
N MET A 218 2.06 4.90 0.81
CA MET A 218 2.01 3.45 0.63
C MET A 218 3.39 2.84 0.36
N GLY A 219 4.33 3.65 -0.13
CA GLY A 219 5.67 3.22 -0.50
C GLY A 219 6.57 4.39 -0.90
N ARG A 220 7.87 4.13 -0.98
CA ARG A 220 8.89 5.08 -1.42
C ARG A 220 9.26 4.81 -2.87
N LEU A 221 9.35 5.88 -3.66
CA LEU A 221 9.70 5.82 -5.07
C LEU A 221 11.16 6.23 -5.26
N GLU A 222 11.90 5.44 -6.03
CA GLU A 222 13.29 5.67 -6.41
C GLU A 222 13.40 5.69 -7.93
N LEU A 223 14.24 6.58 -8.46
CA LEU A 223 14.58 6.68 -9.87
C LEU A 223 15.99 6.15 -10.08
N ASP A 224 16.18 5.32 -11.10
CA ASP A 224 17.48 4.91 -11.61
C ASP A 224 17.83 5.74 -12.86
N PRO A 225 18.74 6.72 -12.74
CA PRO A 225 19.14 7.55 -13.88
C PRO A 225 19.85 6.76 -14.98
N GLY A 226 20.52 5.65 -14.65
CA GLY A 226 21.24 4.82 -15.62
C GLY A 226 20.30 4.09 -16.59
N ARG A 227 19.08 3.78 -16.15
CA ARG A 227 18.05 3.15 -16.99
C ARG A 227 17.15 4.15 -17.70
N CYS A 228 16.97 5.34 -17.14
CA CYS A 228 16.00 6.28 -17.66
C CYS A 228 16.51 6.94 -18.95
N ILE A 229 15.76 6.75 -20.04
CA ILE A 229 16.14 7.18 -21.39
C ILE A 229 16.28 8.71 -21.52
N THR A 230 15.74 9.50 -20.59
CA THR A 230 15.94 10.95 -20.56
C THR A 230 17.39 11.32 -20.30
N PHE A 231 18.09 10.57 -19.44
CA PHE A 231 19.52 10.76 -19.20
C PHE A 231 20.40 10.18 -20.31
N GLN A 232 19.79 9.51 -21.30
CA GLN A 232 20.44 8.98 -22.50
C GLN A 232 20.16 9.87 -23.72
N GLY A 233 19.56 11.05 -23.53
CA GLY A 233 19.29 12.04 -24.58
C GLY A 233 17.95 11.88 -25.29
N ALA A 234 17.12 10.90 -24.92
CA ALA A 234 15.79 10.73 -25.51
C ALA A 234 14.73 11.56 -24.75
N SER A 235 13.84 12.23 -25.47
CA SER A 235 12.71 12.93 -24.82
C SER A 235 11.68 11.94 -24.30
N CYS A 236 11.40 11.97 -23.00
CA CYS A 236 10.37 11.17 -22.36
C CYS A 236 9.81 11.89 -21.14
N GLY A 237 8.52 11.72 -20.88
CA GLY A 237 7.84 12.32 -19.72
C GLY A 237 6.61 11.54 -19.27
N VAL A 238 6.52 10.27 -19.68
CA VAL A 238 5.32 9.45 -19.48
C VAL A 238 5.03 9.25 -17.99
N CYS A 239 6.07 9.10 -17.16
CA CYS A 239 5.94 8.90 -15.73
C CYS A 239 5.35 10.12 -15.02
N ALA A 240 5.81 11.33 -15.37
CA ALA A 240 5.30 12.58 -14.83
C ALA A 240 3.86 12.85 -15.30
N ARG A 241 3.57 12.69 -16.60
CA ARG A 241 2.22 12.90 -17.16
C ARG A 241 1.19 11.89 -16.64
N ALA A 242 1.60 10.64 -16.41
CA ALA A 242 0.71 9.62 -15.87
C ALA A 242 0.50 9.74 -14.35
N CYS A 243 1.32 10.53 -13.64
CA CYS A 243 1.24 10.62 -12.19
C CYS A 243 -0.09 11.24 -11.75
N PRO A 244 -0.95 10.50 -11.01
CA PRO A 244 -2.25 11.03 -10.58
C PRO A 244 -2.13 12.12 -9.50
N VAL A 245 -0.96 12.24 -8.84
CA VAL A 245 -0.68 13.32 -7.88
C VAL A 245 -0.11 14.56 -8.57
N GLY A 246 0.31 14.44 -9.84
CA GLY A 246 0.90 15.50 -10.64
C GLY A 246 2.27 15.96 -10.14
N GLU A 247 2.61 17.21 -10.48
CA GLU A 247 3.93 17.80 -10.24
C GLU A 247 4.32 17.94 -8.77
N ARG A 248 3.37 17.76 -7.83
CA ARG A 248 3.69 17.70 -6.40
C ARG A 248 4.50 16.45 -6.03
N ALA A 249 4.38 15.38 -6.80
CA ALA A 249 5.07 14.11 -6.55
C ALA A 249 6.18 13.82 -7.58
N LEU A 250 5.93 14.11 -8.84
CA LEU A 250 6.85 13.80 -9.93
C LEU A 250 6.69 14.84 -11.05
N ALA A 251 7.77 15.57 -11.33
CA ALA A 251 7.83 16.60 -12.35
C ALA A 251 8.96 16.31 -13.35
N LEU A 252 9.08 17.13 -14.39
CA LEU A 252 10.27 17.17 -15.25
C LEU A 252 11.05 18.45 -14.95
N ASP A 253 12.38 18.38 -14.93
CA ASP A 253 13.23 19.57 -14.88
C ASP A 253 13.30 20.29 -16.24
N ALA A 254 14.06 21.38 -16.31
CA ALA A 254 14.26 22.15 -17.53
C ALA A 254 14.95 21.36 -18.66
N ALA A 255 15.71 20.31 -18.32
CA ALA A 255 16.34 19.40 -19.27
C ALA A 255 15.41 18.23 -19.68
N GLY A 256 14.21 18.14 -19.10
CA GLY A 256 13.26 17.07 -19.36
C GLY A 256 13.52 15.80 -18.54
N HIS A 257 14.39 15.83 -17.53
CA HIS A 257 14.62 14.69 -16.64
C HIS A 257 13.56 14.60 -15.55
N PRO A 258 13.12 13.40 -15.16
CA PRO A 258 12.19 13.22 -14.06
C PRO A 258 12.81 13.62 -12.71
N VAL A 259 12.10 14.48 -11.97
CA VAL A 259 12.45 14.90 -10.61
C VAL A 259 11.38 14.42 -9.63
N LEU A 260 11.80 13.57 -8.71
CA LEU A 260 10.95 13.04 -7.64
C LEU A 260 10.86 14.04 -6.48
N LYS A 261 9.64 14.24 -5.97
CA LYS A 261 9.33 15.02 -4.78
C LYS A 261 8.69 14.08 -3.74
N PRO A 262 9.49 13.46 -2.86
CA PRO A 262 9.02 12.42 -1.95
C PRO A 262 7.84 12.85 -1.07
N GLU A 263 7.77 14.12 -0.71
CA GLU A 263 6.75 14.69 0.17
C GLU A 263 5.35 14.68 -0.44
N GLY A 264 5.25 14.73 -1.78
CA GLY A 264 3.99 14.57 -2.49
C GLY A 264 3.73 13.16 -2.99
N CYS A 265 4.73 12.27 -2.96
CA CYS A 265 4.60 10.93 -3.51
C CYS A 265 3.86 9.99 -2.55
N VAL A 266 2.70 9.49 -2.96
CA VAL A 266 1.90 8.56 -2.16
C VAL A 266 2.29 7.08 -2.36
N GLY A 267 3.28 6.79 -3.21
CA GLY A 267 3.74 5.42 -3.48
C GLY A 267 2.76 4.53 -4.28
N CYS A 268 1.96 5.11 -5.18
CA CYS A 268 0.88 4.39 -5.87
C CYS A 268 1.30 3.44 -7.01
N GLY A 269 2.47 3.68 -7.62
CA GLY A 269 3.04 2.81 -8.66
C GLY A 269 2.62 3.11 -10.09
N VAL A 270 1.73 4.07 -10.35
CA VAL A 270 1.28 4.41 -11.72
C VAL A 270 2.47 4.78 -12.63
N CYS A 271 3.46 5.48 -12.10
CA CYS A 271 4.65 5.85 -12.84
C CYS A 271 5.58 4.64 -13.14
N VAL A 272 5.55 3.60 -12.29
CA VAL A 272 6.31 2.37 -12.48
C VAL A 272 5.72 1.57 -13.64
N THR A 273 4.40 1.42 -13.68
CA THR A 273 3.68 0.69 -14.74
C THR A 273 3.64 1.47 -16.06
N ALA A 274 3.68 2.80 -16.01
CA ALA A 274 3.72 3.65 -17.20
C ALA A 274 5.12 3.77 -17.83
N CYS A 275 6.18 3.39 -17.12
CA CYS A 275 7.55 3.52 -17.62
C CYS A 275 7.78 2.64 -18.85
N VAL A 276 8.40 3.20 -19.89
CA VAL A 276 8.66 2.50 -21.16
C VAL A 276 9.89 1.60 -21.13
N THR A 277 10.72 1.67 -20.08
CA THR A 277 11.94 0.88 -19.99
C THR A 277 11.68 -0.48 -19.37
N ILE A 278 12.44 -1.50 -19.78
CA ILE A 278 12.37 -2.85 -19.22
C ILE A 278 13.79 -3.24 -18.75
N PRO A 279 14.04 -3.42 -17.45
CA PRO A 279 13.13 -3.15 -16.32
C PRO A 279 12.79 -1.66 -16.19
N SER A 280 11.69 -1.34 -15.49
CA SER A 280 11.28 0.04 -15.22
C SER A 280 12.43 0.84 -14.59
N SER A 281 12.59 2.10 -15.00
CA SER A 281 13.56 3.02 -14.43
C SER A 281 13.14 3.53 -13.05
N LEU A 282 11.89 3.26 -12.67
CA LEU A 282 11.33 3.64 -11.38
C LEU A 282 11.10 2.39 -10.55
N LYS A 283 11.53 2.43 -9.29
CA LYS A 283 11.39 1.33 -8.34
C LYS A 283 10.59 1.79 -7.13
N LEU A 284 9.63 0.97 -6.72
CA LEU A 284 8.95 1.15 -5.44
C LEU A 284 9.58 0.25 -4.39
N SER A 285 9.81 0.84 -3.22
CA SER A 285 10.21 0.16 -1.99
C SER A 285 9.17 0.43 -0.90
N LEU A 286 9.09 -0.45 0.10
CA LEU A 286 8.19 -0.25 1.23
C LEU A 286 8.72 0.89 2.10
N SER A 287 7.81 1.76 2.56
CA SER A 287 8.12 2.93 3.38
C SER A 287 8.39 2.56 4.84
#